data_AF-W1YIG4-F1
#
_entry.id   AF-W1YIG4-F1
#
_cell.length_a   1.000
_cell.length_b   1.000
_cell.length_c   1.000
_cell.angle_alpha   90.00
_cell.angle_beta   90.00
_cell.angle_gamma   90.00
#
_symmetry.space_group_name_H-M   'P 1'
#
loop_
_entity.id
_entity.type
_entity.pdbx_description
1 polymer ?
#
loop_
_entity_poly.entity_id
_entity_poly.type
_entity_poly.pdbx_seq_one_letter_code
_entity_poly.pdbx_strand_id
1 'polypeptide(L)'
;GFERELNNRILAVVPHGEIEAVDQPWTNWQEALDHVQKVPGIAAAAPYINFTGLVESGVNLRAIQVKGVNPQQEQRLSALPSFVQGDAWRNFKAG
;
A
#
# COMPACT_ATOMS: atom_id res chain seq x y z
N GLY A 1 -5.75 25.60 7.56
CA GLY A 1 -5.35 25.06 8.87
C GLY A 1 -5.85 23.64 9.02
N PHE A 2 -7.16 23.47 9.22
CA PHE A 2 -7.82 22.18 9.37
C PHE A 2 -7.65 21.24 8.15
N GLU A 3 -7.81 21.76 6.92
CA GLU A 3 -7.56 21.01 5.67
C GLU A 3 -6.15 20.44 5.55
N ARG A 4 -5.13 21.21 5.97
CA ARG A 4 -3.73 20.78 5.94
C ARG A 4 -3.50 19.63 6.93
N GLU A 5 -4.07 19.75 8.12
CA GLU A 5 -3.95 18.73 9.16
C GLU A 5 -4.74 17.46 8.79
N LEU A 6 -5.89 17.61 8.13
CA LEU A 6 -6.71 16.50 7.63
C LEU A 6 -6.03 15.76 6.47
N ASN A 7 -5.50 16.49 5.48
CA ASN A 7 -4.70 15.90 4.39
C ASN A 7 -3.49 15.15 4.94
N ASN A 8 -2.76 15.76 5.87
CA ASN A 8 -1.52 15.19 6.40
C ASN A 8 -1.72 13.99 7.35
N ARG A 9 -2.88 13.86 8.00
CA ARG A 9 -3.11 12.80 9.00
C ARG A 9 -4.08 11.71 8.58
N ILE A 10 -5.11 12.03 7.80
CA ILE A 10 -6.18 11.07 7.46
C ILE A 10 -6.09 10.61 6.00
N LEU A 11 -5.85 11.53 5.06
CA LEU A 11 -5.78 11.18 3.64
C LEU A 11 -4.41 10.68 3.17
N ALA A 12 -3.35 10.98 3.92
CA ALA A 12 -1.99 10.59 3.54
C ALA A 12 -1.71 9.08 3.68
N VAL A 13 -2.58 8.29 4.31
CA VAL A 13 -2.31 6.87 4.64
C VAL A 13 -2.86 5.91 3.59
N VAL A 14 -3.87 6.33 2.82
CA VAL A 14 -4.62 5.49 1.88
C VAL A 14 -4.29 5.89 0.45
N PRO A 15 -4.01 4.94 -0.47
CA PRO A 15 -3.82 5.27 -1.88
C PRO A 15 -5.07 5.96 -2.43
N HIS A 16 -4.87 7.04 -3.20
CA HIS A 16 -5.98 7.78 -3.82
C HIS A 16 -6.71 6.98 -4.92
N GLY A 17 -6.10 5.92 -5.43
CA GLY A 17 -6.67 5.03 -6.42
C GLY A 17 -5.86 3.74 -6.56
N GLU A 18 -6.53 2.70 -7.05
CA GLU A 18 -5.96 1.38 -7.28
C GLU A 18 -6.28 0.93 -8.71
N ILE A 19 -5.35 0.22 -9.35
CA ILE A 19 -5.54 -0.37 -10.66
C ILE A 19 -5.39 -1.86 -10.50
N GLU A 20 -6.44 -2.61 -10.83
CA GLU A 20 -6.49 -4.06 -10.71
C GLU A 20 -6.68 -4.68 -12.09
N ALA A 21 -5.99 -5.78 -12.35
CA ALA A 21 -6.26 -6.58 -13.54
C ALA A 21 -7.58 -7.32 -13.36
N VAL A 22 -8.39 -7.31 -14.42
CA VAL A 22 -9.64 -8.08 -14.51
C VAL A 22 -9.35 -9.57 -14.37
N ASP A 23 -8.32 -10.05 -15.07
CA ASP A 23 -7.86 -11.43 -15.05
C ASP A 23 -6.49 -11.51 -14.35
N GLN A 24 -6.36 -12.43 -13.40
CA GLN A 24 -5.12 -12.70 -12.67
C GLN A 24 -4.47 -14.00 -13.16
N PRO A 25 -3.12 -14.11 -13.13
CA PRO A 25 -2.17 -13.14 -12.60
C PRO A 25 -1.82 -12.04 -13.59
N TRP A 26 -1.70 -10.80 -13.10
CA TRP A 26 -1.11 -9.71 -13.87
C TRP A 26 0.41 -9.86 -13.92
N THR A 27 0.96 -10.35 -15.03
CA THR A 27 2.41 -10.65 -15.15
C THR A 27 3.24 -9.48 -15.68
N ASN A 28 2.66 -8.59 -16.48
CA ASN A 28 3.34 -7.42 -17.08
C ASN A 28 3.03 -6.11 -16.33
N TRP A 29 2.83 -6.17 -15.02
CA TRP A 29 2.47 -5.00 -14.21
C TRP A 29 3.58 -3.93 -14.17
N GLN A 30 4.85 -4.30 -14.36
CA GLN A 30 5.97 -3.36 -14.36
C GLN A 30 5.86 -2.34 -15.50
N GLU A 31 5.47 -2.79 -16.70
CA GLU A 31 5.28 -1.92 -17.86
C GLU A 31 4.14 -0.93 -17.61
N ALA A 32 3.02 -1.42 -17.07
CA ALA A 32 1.90 -0.56 -16.69
C ALA A 32 2.30 0.48 -15.63
N LEU A 33 3.08 0.07 -14.63
CA LEU A 33 3.61 0.98 -13.63
C LEU A 33 4.47 2.09 -14.25
N ASP A 34 5.35 1.75 -15.19
CA ASP A 34 6.19 2.71 -15.90
C ASP A 34 5.37 3.71 -16.74
N HIS A 35 4.23 3.27 -17.29
CA HIS A 35 3.31 4.15 -18.00
C HIS A 35 2.55 5.08 -17.04
N VAL A 36 2.00 4.52 -15.95
CA VAL A 36 1.21 5.28 -14.97
C VAL A 36 2.04 6.39 -14.33
N GLN A 37 3.31 6.12 -13.99
CA GLN A 37 4.20 7.12 -13.40
C GLN A 37 4.52 8.31 -14.32
N LYS A 38 4.27 8.19 -15.64
CA LYS A 38 4.48 9.27 -16.62
C LYS A 38 3.24 10.12 -16.86
N VAL A 39 2.08 9.72 -16.32
CA VAL A 39 0.83 10.46 -16.52
C VAL A 39 0.85 11.77 -15.72
N PRO A 40 0.60 12.94 -16.35
CA PRO A 40 0.53 14.21 -15.64
C PRO A 40 -0.49 14.17 -14.51
N GLY A 41 -0.08 14.58 -13.30
CA GLY A 41 -0.91 14.57 -12.10
C GLY A 41 -0.76 13.34 -11.20
N ILE A 42 -0.07 12.29 -11.65
CA ILE A 42 0.32 11.18 -10.78
C ILE A 42 1.55 11.58 -9.95
N ALA A 43 1.39 11.62 -8.63
CA ALA A 43 2.48 11.96 -7.72
C ALA A 43 3.43 10.77 -7.47
N ALA A 44 2.87 9.58 -7.32
CA ALA A 44 3.60 8.33 -7.13
C ALA A 44 2.70 7.14 -7.47
N ALA A 45 3.31 6.01 -7.79
CA ALA A 45 2.64 4.73 -7.96
C ALA A 45 3.55 3.59 -7.50
N ALA A 46 2.98 2.55 -6.91
CA ALA A 46 3.69 1.38 -6.40
C ALA A 46 2.86 0.10 -6.62
N PRO A 47 3.51 -1.06 -6.85
CA PRO A 47 2.82 -2.33 -6.94
C PRO A 47 2.36 -2.82 -5.56
N TYR A 48 1.25 -3.54 -5.53
CA TYR A 48 0.76 -4.24 -4.34
C TYR A 48 0.17 -5.60 -4.71
N ILE A 49 0.05 -6.48 -3.72
CA ILE A 49 -0.72 -7.71 -3.79
C ILE A 49 -1.72 -7.69 -2.63
N ASN A 50 -2.95 -8.06 -2.87
CA ASN A 50 -3.99 -8.08 -1.84
C ASN A 50 -4.59 -9.47 -1.73
N PHE A 51 -4.74 -9.97 -0.50
CA PHE A 51 -5.42 -11.24 -0.25
C PHE A 51 -6.12 -11.23 1.10
N THR A 52 -7.21 -11.97 1.20
CA THR A 52 -7.92 -12.19 2.45
C THR A 52 -7.51 -13.53 3.03
N GLY A 53 -7.16 -13.54 4.31
CA GLY A 53 -6.78 -14.73 5.05
C GLY A 53 -7.50 -14.84 6.37
N LEU A 54 -7.40 -16.00 7.00
CA LEU A 54 -7.82 -16.20 8.39
C LEU A 54 -6.55 -16.27 9.25
N VAL A 55 -6.55 -15.54 10.36
CA VAL A 55 -5.49 -15.61 11.37
C VAL A 55 -6.07 -16.16 12.67
N GLU A 56 -5.36 -17.13 13.23
CA GLU A 56 -5.72 -17.82 14.46
C GLU A 56 -4.74 -17.46 15.58
N SER A 57 -5.28 -17.19 16.78
CA SER A 57 -4.50 -17.05 18.01
C SER A 57 -5.26 -17.67 19.18
N GLY A 58 -4.83 -18.86 19.60
CA GLY A 58 -5.55 -19.67 20.58
C GLY A 58 -6.92 -20.08 20.05
N VAL A 59 -7.99 -19.68 20.73
CA VAL A 59 -9.38 -19.95 20.30
C VAL A 59 -9.97 -18.86 19.39
N ASN A 60 -9.21 -17.81 19.09
CA ASN A 60 -9.70 -16.68 18.30
C ASN A 60 -9.32 -16.84 16.83
N LEU A 61 -10.33 -16.96 15.96
CA LEU A 61 -10.18 -16.94 14.51
C LEU A 61 -10.75 -15.63 13.94
N ARG A 62 -9.96 -14.91 13.15
CA ARG A 62 -10.39 -13.65 12.51
C ARG A 62 -10.03 -13.61 11.04
N ALA A 63 -10.95 -13.11 10.22
CA ALA A 63 -10.64 -12.71 8.85
C ALA A 63 -9.83 -11.41 8.86
N ILE A 64 -8.74 -11.41 8.11
CA ILE A 64 -7.89 -10.25 7.89
C ILE A 64 -7.67 -10.06 6.39
N GLN A 65 -7.48 -8.81 6.00
CA GLN A 65 -7.00 -8.47 4.67
C GLN A 65 -5.51 -8.12 4.77
N VAL A 66 -4.71 -8.72 3.90
CA VAL A 66 -3.26 -8.52 3.87
C VAL A 66 -2.90 -7.87 2.55
N LYS A 67 -2.24 -6.72 2.64
CA LYS A 67 -1.65 -6.03 1.49
C LYS A 67 -0.14 -6.17 1.53
N GLY A 68 0.41 -6.92 0.58
CA GLY A 68 1.85 -6.94 0.31
C GLY A 68 2.24 -5.69 -0.48
N VAL A 69 3.24 -4.97 -0.01
CA VAL A 69 3.75 -3.73 -0.62
C VAL A 69 5.27 -3.76 -0.73
N ASN A 70 5.83 -2.93 -1.61
CA ASN A 70 7.27 -2.66 -1.60
C ASN A 70 7.57 -1.55 -0.58
N PRO A 71 8.31 -1.82 0.52
CA PRO A 71 8.51 -0.84 1.60
C PRO A 71 9.22 0.45 1.17
N GLN A 72 10.06 0.38 0.13
CA GLN A 72 10.81 1.53 -0.38
C GLN A 72 9.94 2.41 -1.29
N GLN A 73 9.06 1.81 -2.08
CA GLN A 73 8.16 2.54 -2.96
C GLN A 73 6.97 3.12 -2.17
N GLU A 74 6.46 2.40 -1.18
CA GLU A 74 5.33 2.84 -0.35
C GLU A 74 5.61 4.13 0.41
N GLN A 75 6.87 4.36 0.83
CA GLN A 75 7.29 5.63 1.46
C GLN A 75 7.09 6.86 0.59
N ARG A 76 7.01 6.68 -0.74
CA ARG A 76 6.75 7.77 -1.70
C ARG A 76 5.26 7.96 -1.98
N LEU A 77 4.44 6.96 -1.66
CA LEU A 77 3.01 6.92 -1.95
C LEU A 77 2.16 7.32 -0.74
N SER A 78 2.58 6.88 0.45
CA SER A 78 1.78 6.97 1.67
C SER A 78 2.63 7.40 2.88
N ALA A 79 2.01 8.13 3.79
CA ALA A 79 2.53 8.43 5.12
C ALA A 79 2.42 7.23 6.08
N LEU A 80 1.81 6.11 5.66
CA LEU A 80 1.67 4.87 6.44
C LEU A 80 2.95 4.47 7.22
N PRO A 81 4.17 4.54 6.64
CA PRO A 81 5.40 4.20 7.37
C PRO A 81 5.60 5.00 8.67
N SER A 82 5.09 6.24 8.71
CA SER A 82 5.23 7.15 9.86
C SER A 82 4.23 6.85 10.99
N PHE A 83 3.20 6.04 10.72
CA PHE A 83 2.19 5.64 11.70
C PHE A 83 2.46 4.27 12.33
N VAL A 84 3.46 3.53 11.81
CA VAL A 84 3.87 2.25 12.38
C VAL A 84 4.74 2.49 13.61
N GLN A 85 4.32 1.92 14.73
CA GLN A 85 4.98 2.12 16.02
C GLN A 85 6.38 1.51 16.07
N GLY A 86 7.28 2.16 16.83
CA GLY A 86 8.61 1.62 17.15
C GLY A 86 9.51 1.44 15.94
N ASP A 87 9.37 2.28 14.90
CA ASP A 87 10.10 2.17 13.63
C ASP A 87 9.98 0.81 12.95
N ALA A 88 8.95 0.01 13.30
CA ALA A 88 8.83 -1.37 12.85
C ALA A 88 8.67 -1.48 11.33
N TRP A 89 8.28 -0.39 10.65
CA TRP A 89 8.28 -0.31 9.19
C TRP A 89 9.64 -0.68 8.57
N ARG A 90 10.73 -0.23 9.19
CA ARG A 90 12.09 -0.48 8.68
C ARG A 90 12.50 -1.95 8.79
N ASN A 91 11.76 -2.74 9.56
CA ASN A 91 12.04 -4.15 9.77
C ASN A 91 11.36 -5.05 8.74
N PHE A 92 10.48 -4.52 7.87
CA PHE A 92 9.96 -5.28 6.75
C PHE A 92 11.08 -5.66 5.78
N LYS A 93 11.23 -6.96 5.58
CA LYS A 93 12.17 -7.56 4.61
C LYS A 93 11.40 -8.56 3.78
N ALA A 94 11.85 -8.78 2.55
CA ALA A 94 11.41 -9.93 1.78
C ALA A 94 11.73 -11.21 2.58
N GLY A 95 10.77 -12.13 2.63
CA GLY A 95 10.96 -13.47 3.20
C GLY A 95 11.77 -14.38 2.29
#